data_AF-A0A963NUG1-F1
#
_entry.id   AF-A0A963NUG1-F1
#
_cell.length_a   1.000
_cell.length_b   1.000
_cell.length_c   1.000
_cell.angle_alpha   90.00
_cell.angle_beta   90.00
_cell.angle_gamma   90.00
#
_symmetry.space_group_name_H-M   'P 1'
#
loop_
_entity.id
_entity.type
_entity.pdbx_description
1 polymer ?
#
loop_
_entity_poly.entity_id
_entity_poly.type
_entity_poly.pdbx_seq_one_letter_code
_entity_poly.pdbx_strand_id
1 'polypeptide(L)'
;MSLTTEQILAAHKANIETLFGLTSKAFEGVEKLVELNVTASRAALTEAASHTQAVLSVKDVQELMALQAGMLQPLAEKTASYSRHLYDIASGTSGEFTKAVEAKAGEAQKNFANLVDTAAKNAPAGSETAVAVMKS
;
A
#
# COMPACT_ATOMS: atom_id res chain seq x y z
N MET A 1 -29.60 -25.16 6.52
CA MET A 1 -28.73 -25.53 5.38
C MET A 1 -27.29 -25.36 5.84
N SER A 2 -26.49 -26.42 5.86
CA SER A 2 -25.05 -26.37 6.16
C SER A 2 -24.28 -25.92 4.92
N LEU A 3 -23.24 -25.10 5.09
CA LEU A 3 -22.27 -24.78 4.03
C LEU A 3 -21.80 -26.10 3.38
N THR A 4 -21.82 -26.18 2.05
CA THR A 4 -21.35 -27.39 1.37
C THR A 4 -19.83 -27.49 1.51
N THR A 5 -19.29 -28.71 1.54
CA THR A 5 -17.83 -28.94 1.61
C THR A 5 -17.09 -28.19 0.51
N GLU A 6 -17.69 -28.07 -0.68
CA GLU A 6 -17.14 -27.30 -1.81
C GLU A 6 -17.05 -25.80 -1.52
N GLN A 7 -18.06 -25.20 -0.86
CA GLN A 7 -18.03 -23.80 -0.47
C GLN A 7 -16.94 -23.51 0.56
N ILE A 8 -16.75 -24.43 1.52
CA ILE A 8 -15.69 -24.33 2.54
C ILE A 8 -14.31 -24.41 1.87
N LEU A 9 -14.13 -25.34 0.93
CA LEU A 9 -12.87 -25.53 0.21
C LEU A 9 -12.54 -24.31 -0.68
N ALA A 10 -13.55 -23.77 -1.38
CA ALA A 10 -13.40 -22.58 -2.20
C ALA A 10 -13.02 -21.35 -1.36
N ALA A 11 -13.65 -21.15 -0.20
CA ALA A 11 -13.31 -20.07 0.72
C ALA A 11 -11.88 -20.18 1.26
N HIS A 12 -11.43 -21.38 1.63
CA HIS A 12 -10.05 -21.61 2.05
C HIS A 12 -9.05 -21.30 0.94
N LYS A 13 -9.31 -21.75 -0.28
CA LYS A 13 -8.46 -21.46 -1.44
C LYS A 13 -8.36 -19.96 -1.69
N ALA A 14 -9.48 -19.24 -1.72
CA ALA A 14 -9.51 -17.80 -1.93
C ALA A 14 -8.76 -17.03 -0.81
N ASN A 15 -8.86 -17.49 0.44
CA ASN A 15 -8.13 -16.89 1.56
C ASN A 15 -6.61 -17.10 1.43
N ILE A 16 -6.17 -18.29 0.99
CA ILE A 16 -4.76 -18.59 0.74
C ILE A 16 -4.22 -17.75 -0.41
N GLU A 17 -4.96 -17.64 -1.52
CA GLU A 17 -4.59 -16.78 -2.66
C GLU A 17 -4.47 -15.31 -2.24
N THR A 18 -5.42 -14.82 -1.43
CA THR A 18 -5.37 -13.46 -0.87
C THR A 18 -4.13 -13.27 0.01
N LEU A 19 -3.82 -14.22 0.88
CA LEU A 19 -2.68 -14.16 1.78
C LEU A 19 -1.35 -14.12 1.01
N PHE A 20 -1.19 -14.97 0.00
CA PHE A 20 0.00 -14.96 -0.85
C PHE A 20 0.12 -13.65 -1.64
N GLY A 21 -0.99 -13.14 -2.18
CA GLY A 21 -1.03 -11.85 -2.87
C GLY A 21 -0.57 -10.70 -1.96
N LEU A 22 -1.14 -10.60 -0.75
CA LEU A 22 -0.76 -9.58 0.23
C LEU A 22 0.69 -9.71 0.68
N THR A 23 1.17 -10.93 0.90
CA THR A 23 2.57 -11.19 1.26
C THR A 23 3.50 -10.73 0.15
N SER A 24 3.19 -11.06 -1.11
CA SER A 24 3.94 -10.58 -2.27
C SER A 24 3.97 -9.05 -2.34
N LYS A 25 2.84 -8.38 -2.08
CA LYS A 25 2.77 -6.90 -2.03
C LYS A 25 3.58 -6.29 -0.88
N ALA A 26 3.64 -6.96 0.28
CA ALA A 26 4.50 -6.52 1.37
C ALA A 26 5.98 -6.60 0.97
N PHE A 27 6.41 -7.70 0.34
CA PHE A 27 7.78 -7.83 -0.19
C PHE A 27 8.10 -6.77 -1.26
N GLU A 28 7.18 -6.50 -2.19
CA GLU A 28 7.33 -5.42 -3.18
C GLU A 28 7.53 -4.05 -2.49
N GLY A 29 6.82 -3.79 -1.39
CA GLY A 29 7.02 -2.60 -0.56
C GLY A 29 8.44 -2.52 0.02
N VAL A 30 8.95 -3.63 0.56
CA VAL A 30 10.32 -3.73 1.09
C VAL A 30 11.35 -3.51 -0.01
N GLU A 31 11.18 -4.11 -1.18
CA GLU A 31 12.06 -3.91 -2.34
C GLU A 31 12.16 -2.42 -2.71
N LYS A 32 11.03 -1.73 -2.78
CA LYS A 32 10.99 -0.28 -3.05
C LYS A 32 11.68 0.55 -1.96
N LEU A 33 11.55 0.15 -0.68
CA LEU A 33 12.26 0.82 0.42
C LEU A 33 13.78 0.63 0.29
N VAL A 34 14.24 -0.57 -0.07
CA VAL A 34 15.65 -0.85 -0.29
C VAL A 34 16.16 -0.02 -1.48
N GLU A 35 15.42 0.00 -2.59
CA GLU A 35 15.74 0.80 -3.77
C GLU A 35 15.86 2.30 -3.44
N LEU A 36 14.92 2.84 -2.65
CA LEU A 36 14.96 4.23 -2.18
C LEU A 36 16.23 4.51 -1.37
N ASN A 37 16.60 3.63 -0.44
CA ASN A 37 17.80 3.81 0.38
C ASN A 37 19.09 3.70 -0.43
N VAL A 38 19.17 2.77 -1.37
CA VAL A 38 20.32 2.63 -2.28
C VAL A 38 20.47 3.86 -3.15
N THR A 39 19.37 4.39 -3.69
CA THR A 39 19.35 5.62 -4.49
C THR A 39 19.81 6.82 -3.68
N ALA A 40 19.27 7.00 -2.47
CA ALA A 40 19.67 8.08 -1.57
C ALA A 40 21.16 7.98 -1.18
N SER A 41 21.64 6.77 -0.89
CA SER A 41 23.04 6.52 -0.52
C SER A 41 24.00 6.82 -1.67
N ARG A 42 23.64 6.41 -2.90
CA ARG A 42 24.41 6.73 -4.10
C ARG A 42 24.47 8.24 -4.34
N ALA A 43 23.33 8.92 -4.22
CA ALA A 43 23.27 10.37 -4.37
C ALA A 43 24.16 11.08 -3.33
N ALA A 44 24.10 10.65 -2.07
CA ALA A 44 24.93 11.18 -1.00
C ALA A 44 26.43 10.97 -1.25
N LEU A 45 26.84 9.80 -1.76
CA LEU A 45 28.24 9.53 -2.11
C LEU A 45 28.73 10.42 -3.26
N THR A 46 27.94 10.57 -4.32
CA THR A 46 28.28 11.45 -5.44
C THR A 46 28.38 12.91 -4.99
N GLU A 47 27.47 13.34 -4.12
CA GLU A 47 27.48 14.69 -3.55
C GLU A 47 28.68 14.92 -2.64
N ALA A 48 29.05 13.95 -1.79
CA ALA A 48 30.24 14.05 -0.96
C ALA A 48 31.52 14.19 -1.81
N ALA A 49 31.64 13.44 -2.90
CA ALA A 49 32.77 13.56 -3.82
C ALA A 49 32.79 14.94 -4.51
N SER A 50 31.65 15.40 -5.03
CA SER A 50 31.53 16.71 -5.66
C SER A 50 31.79 17.85 -4.69
N HIS A 51 31.27 17.76 -3.46
CA HIS A 51 31.48 18.74 -2.41
C HIS A 51 32.95 18.80 -2.00
N THR A 52 33.62 17.66 -1.85
CA THR A 52 35.06 17.60 -1.57
C THR A 52 35.87 18.28 -2.67
N GLN A 53 35.54 18.02 -3.95
CA GLN A 53 36.19 18.68 -5.07
C GLN A 53 35.94 20.19 -5.08
N ALA A 54 34.70 20.61 -4.77
CA ALA A 54 34.35 22.02 -4.68
C ALA A 54 35.14 22.73 -3.58
N VAL A 55 35.22 22.15 -2.38
CA VAL A 55 36.01 22.67 -1.25
C VAL A 55 37.48 22.80 -1.62
N LEU A 56 38.06 21.79 -2.29
CA LEU A 56 39.47 21.83 -2.73
C LEU A 56 39.74 22.87 -3.83
N SER A 57 38.70 23.36 -4.51
CA SER A 57 38.81 24.34 -5.60
C SER A 57 38.54 25.78 -5.17
N VAL A 58 38.12 26.00 -3.92
CA VAL A 58 37.85 27.32 -3.34
C VAL A 58 39.14 28.14 -3.26
N LYS A 59 39.10 29.40 -3.71
CA LYS A 59 40.25 30.31 -3.74
C LYS A 59 40.25 31.32 -2.60
N ASP A 60 39.08 31.62 -2.03
CA ASP A 60 38.92 32.59 -0.95
C ASP A 60 37.74 32.26 -0.03
N VAL A 61 37.63 33.00 1.08
CA VAL A 61 36.57 32.81 2.08
C VAL A 61 35.18 33.14 1.53
N GLN A 62 35.08 34.03 0.54
CA GLN A 62 33.78 34.39 -0.06
C GLN A 62 33.23 33.23 -0.90
N GLU A 63 34.09 32.57 -1.68
CA GLU A 63 33.75 31.35 -2.41
C GLU A 63 33.37 30.20 -1.46
N LEU A 64 34.03 30.07 -0.30
CA LEU A 64 33.67 29.08 0.73
C LEU A 64 32.27 29.33 1.30
N MET A 65 31.95 30.57 1.65
CA MET A 65 30.64 30.96 2.18
C MET A 65 29.53 30.75 1.16
N ALA A 66 29.80 31.04 -0.12
CA ALA A 66 28.88 30.77 -1.22
C ALA A 66 28.64 29.26 -1.39
N LEU A 67 29.69 28.43 -1.30
CA LEU A 67 29.57 26.98 -1.35
C LEU A 67 28.70 26.44 -0.21
N GLN A 68 28.88 26.95 1.01
CA GLN A 68 28.08 26.54 2.17
C GLN A 68 26.61 26.94 2.03
N ALA A 69 26.33 28.16 1.56
CA ALA A 69 24.96 28.64 1.35
C ALA A 69 24.24 27.83 0.26
N GLY A 70 24.95 27.44 -0.81
CA GLY A 70 24.42 26.66 -1.92
C GLY A 70 23.96 25.24 -1.58
N MET A 71 24.30 24.71 -0.40
CA MET A 71 23.92 23.35 0.00
C MET A 71 22.55 23.25 0.69
N LEU A 72 22.05 24.34 1.29
CA LEU A 72 20.85 24.28 2.13
C LEU A 72 19.59 23.93 1.32
N GLN A 73 19.43 24.53 0.14
CA GLN A 73 18.27 24.28 -0.72
C GLN A 73 18.26 22.84 -1.26
N PRO A 74 19.34 22.31 -1.89
CA PRO A 74 19.38 20.92 -2.34
C PRO A 74 19.12 19.91 -1.23
N LEU A 75 19.64 20.15 -0.02
CA LEU A 75 19.38 19.29 1.13
C LEU A 75 17.89 19.25 1.48
N ALA A 76 17.24 20.41 1.56
CA ALA A 76 15.80 20.49 1.86
C ALA A 76 14.95 19.79 0.80
N GLU A 77 15.25 20.01 -0.49
CA GLU A 77 14.56 19.37 -1.62
C GLU A 77 14.72 17.84 -1.59
N LYS A 78 15.93 17.35 -1.31
CA LYS A 78 16.22 15.90 -1.22
C LYS A 78 15.52 15.26 -0.04
N THR A 79 15.52 15.90 1.14
CA THR A 79 14.79 15.38 2.30
C THR A 79 13.29 15.33 2.01
N ALA A 80 12.73 16.39 1.44
CA ALA A 80 11.31 16.41 1.06
C ALA A 80 10.96 15.31 0.05
N SER A 81 11.81 15.10 -0.97
CA SER A 81 11.63 14.02 -1.95
C SER A 81 11.72 12.63 -1.31
N TYR A 82 12.72 12.38 -0.45
CA TYR A 82 12.84 11.11 0.26
C TYR A 82 11.61 10.82 1.14
N SER A 83 11.17 11.81 1.93
CA SER A 83 9.98 11.68 2.76
C SER A 83 8.72 11.41 1.94
N ARG A 84 8.57 12.07 0.78
CA ARG A 84 7.45 11.84 -0.12
C ARG A 84 7.47 10.43 -0.71
N HIS A 85 8.60 9.96 -1.22
CA HIS A 85 8.72 8.60 -1.74
C HIS A 85 8.48 7.55 -0.65
N LEU A 86 8.99 7.78 0.56
CA LEU A 86 8.74 6.89 1.70
C LEU A 86 7.24 6.81 2.01
N TYR A 87 6.55 7.95 2.01
CA TYR A 87 5.10 8.02 2.21
C TYR A 87 4.33 7.30 1.08
N ASP A 88 4.71 7.51 -0.18
CA ASP A 88 4.08 6.87 -1.33
C ASP A 88 4.23 5.34 -1.28
N ILE A 89 5.40 4.84 -0.86
CA ILE A 89 5.61 3.39 -0.65
C ILE A 89 4.71 2.87 0.48
N ALA A 90 4.73 3.52 1.65
CA ALA A 90 3.96 3.06 2.80
C ALA A 90 2.44 3.10 2.56
N SER A 91 1.95 4.19 1.96
CA SER A 91 0.53 4.37 1.62
C SER A 91 0.11 3.44 0.49
N GLY A 92 0.95 3.24 -0.53
CA GLY A 92 0.73 2.28 -1.60
C GLY A 92 0.60 0.85 -1.08
N THR A 93 1.54 0.41 -0.23
CA THR A 93 1.48 -0.93 0.39
C THR A 93 0.24 -1.07 1.28
N SER A 94 -0.05 -0.12 2.15
CA SER A 94 -1.23 -0.17 3.05
C SER A 94 -2.56 -0.13 2.27
N GLY A 95 -2.58 0.56 1.13
CA GLY A 95 -3.72 0.59 0.22
C GLY A 95 -4.08 -0.78 -0.33
N GLU A 96 -3.10 -1.63 -0.63
CA GLU A 96 -3.35 -3.01 -1.10
C GLU A 96 -4.01 -3.87 -0.01
N PHE A 97 -3.64 -3.70 1.26
CA PHE A 97 -4.32 -4.36 2.38
C PHE A 97 -5.77 -3.87 2.53
N THR A 98 -5.98 -2.56 2.39
CA THR A 98 -7.33 -1.97 2.46
C THR A 98 -8.23 -2.54 1.37
N LYS A 99 -7.74 -2.62 0.13
CA LYS A 99 -8.47 -3.24 -1.00
C LYS A 99 -8.83 -4.71 -0.72
N ALA A 100 -7.95 -5.47 -0.09
CA ALA A 100 -8.25 -6.87 0.26
C ALA A 100 -9.38 -6.97 1.30
N VAL A 101 -9.42 -6.06 2.27
CA VAL A 101 -10.53 -5.98 3.25
C VAL A 101 -11.83 -5.57 2.56
N GLU A 102 -11.79 -4.57 1.69
CA GLU A 102 -12.95 -4.13 0.90
C GLU A 102 -13.50 -5.26 0.03
N ALA A 103 -12.62 -6.02 -0.63
CA ALA A 103 -13.01 -7.18 -1.43
C ALA A 103 -13.72 -8.25 -0.58
N LYS A 104 -13.21 -8.53 0.62
CA LYS A 104 -13.85 -9.48 1.55
C LYS A 104 -15.19 -8.99 2.10
N ALA A 105 -15.32 -7.69 2.38
CA ALA A 105 -16.59 -7.10 2.77
C ALA A 105 -17.63 -7.21 1.64
N GLY A 106 -17.23 -6.93 0.39
CA GLY A 106 -18.09 -7.10 -0.78
C GLY A 106 -18.51 -8.56 -1.02
N GLU A 107 -17.60 -9.51 -0.82
CA GLU A 107 -17.90 -10.95 -0.86
C GLU A 107 -18.95 -11.34 0.20
N ALA A 108 -18.79 -10.86 1.43
CA ALA A 108 -19.73 -11.10 2.52
C ALA A 108 -21.12 -10.52 2.23
N GLN A 109 -21.19 -9.29 1.73
CA GLN A 109 -22.45 -8.66 1.33
C GLN A 109 -23.16 -9.48 0.24
N LYS A 110 -22.41 -9.95 -0.77
CA LYS A 110 -22.95 -10.81 -1.84
C LYS A 110 -23.47 -12.15 -1.29
N ASN A 111 -22.72 -12.78 -0.38
CA ASN A 111 -23.12 -14.04 0.24
C ASN A 111 -24.39 -13.85 1.09
N PHE A 112 -24.50 -12.75 1.83
CA PHE A 112 -25.72 -12.41 2.55
C PHE A 112 -26.91 -12.21 1.61
N ALA A 113 -26.75 -11.40 0.55
CA ALA A 113 -27.81 -11.19 -0.45
C ALA A 113 -28.29 -12.51 -1.07
N ASN A 114 -27.37 -13.41 -1.40
CA ASN A 114 -27.70 -14.74 -1.92
C ASN A 114 -28.47 -15.60 -0.91
N LEU A 115 -28.13 -15.52 0.38
CA LEU A 115 -28.85 -16.21 1.45
C LEU A 115 -30.27 -15.67 1.61
N VAL A 116 -30.45 -14.34 1.60
CA VAL A 116 -31.77 -13.70 1.64
C VAL A 116 -32.61 -14.11 0.43
N ASP A 117 -32.05 -14.07 -0.79
CA ASP A 117 -32.76 -14.49 -2.00
C ASP A 117 -33.11 -15.99 -2.00
N THR A 118 -32.25 -16.84 -1.43
CA THR A 118 -32.52 -18.28 -1.28
C THR A 118 -33.61 -18.53 -0.24
N ALA A 119 -33.59 -17.81 0.88
CA ALA A 119 -34.64 -17.88 1.90
C ALA A 119 -35.98 -17.41 1.32
N ALA A 120 -36.00 -16.29 0.58
CA ALA A 120 -37.16 -15.75 -0.10
C ALA A 120 -37.82 -16.77 -1.04
N LYS A 121 -37.02 -17.47 -1.85
CA LYS A 121 -37.51 -18.48 -2.81
C LYS A 121 -38.09 -19.73 -2.14
N ASN A 122 -37.70 -20.01 -0.90
CA ASN A 122 -38.13 -21.19 -0.14
C ASN A 122 -39.10 -20.84 1.00
N ALA A 123 -39.57 -19.60 1.09
CA ALA A 123 -40.37 -19.13 2.21
C ALA A 123 -41.86 -19.54 2.06
N PRO A 124 -42.55 -19.96 3.14
CA PRO A 124 -43.98 -20.26 3.11
C PRO A 124 -44.82 -19.01 2.76
N ALA A 125 -45.99 -19.21 2.14
CA ALA A 125 -46.91 -18.11 1.83
C ALA A 125 -47.24 -17.29 3.11
N GLY A 126 -47.12 -15.96 3.04
CA GLY A 126 -47.35 -15.04 4.17
C GLY A 126 -46.07 -14.49 4.83
N SER A 127 -44.88 -14.92 4.41
CA SER A 127 -43.58 -14.48 4.95
C SER A 127 -42.90 -13.36 4.13
N GLU A 128 -43.58 -12.85 3.11
CA GLU A 128 -43.05 -11.88 2.14
C GLU A 128 -42.62 -10.57 2.82
N THR A 129 -43.33 -10.15 3.86
CA THR A 129 -43.03 -8.94 4.64
C THR A 129 -41.72 -9.08 5.44
N ALA A 130 -41.44 -10.26 6.00
CA ALA A 130 -40.22 -10.51 6.77
C ALA A 130 -38.98 -10.57 5.86
N VAL A 131 -39.14 -11.15 4.67
CA VAL A 131 -38.08 -11.19 3.64
C VAL A 131 -37.77 -9.80 3.09
N ALA A 132 -38.79 -8.96 2.87
CA ALA A 132 -38.60 -7.59 2.39
C ALA A 132 -37.84 -6.72 3.40
N VAL A 133 -38.09 -6.90 4.70
CA VAL A 133 -37.35 -6.21 5.78
C VAL A 133 -35.89 -6.70 5.86
N MET A 134 -35.60 -7.97 5.56
CA MET A 134 -34.22 -8.50 5.54
C MET A 134 -33.40 -8.08 4.31
N LYS A 135 -34.07 -7.64 3.24
CA LYS A 135 -33.44 -7.21 1.98
C LYS A 135 -33.20 -5.69 1.91
N SER A 136 -33.84 -4.92 2.78
CA SER A 136 -33.67 -3.46 2.91
C SER A 136 -32.45 -3.12 3.77
#